data_AF-A0A091ALA7-F1
#
_entry.id   AF-A0A091ALA7-F1
#
_cell.length_a   1.000
_cell.length_b   1.000
_cell.length_c   1.000
_cell.angle_alpha   90.00
_cell.angle_beta   90.00
_cell.angle_gamma   90.00
#
_symmetry.space_group_name_H-M   'P 1'
#
loop_
_entity.id
_entity.type
_entity.pdbx_description
1 polymer ?
#
loop_
_entity_poly.entity_id
_entity_poly.type
_entity_poly.pdbx_seq_one_letter_code
_entity_poly.pdbx_strand_id
1 'polypeptide(L)'
;MSIIISRNNFFFIFFLLNTLLVAGDIQSTAGEKSPVVNAKNVELKYYGNTYLNKTINTYQERIGSKIAIRRIFLIPSIQFNQQDSFLYENAEVYLELQSISSQPLLVTSARINVVNTKLVRPKGRSLGIYILSDKITHNANRKLLLFEPGEVKVVQLAQSFRFDGIMNFMNNNINTDIQKMPFRPYTLSSDDLVQKLNNFFQSRYGKKAAFHIRIFEKDFQPLIDTTVFFSNGGTMFSEQDIEKNNYTIDYGGFLGEIVNVFQHGEKDSFQQYFMSNNGNLSF
;
A
#
# COMPACT_ATOMS: atom_id res chain seq x y z
N MET A 1 -69.11 52.85 -9.33
CA MET A 1 -69.82 51.60 -9.63
C MET A 1 -69.35 50.56 -8.63
N SER A 2 -70.27 49.94 -7.88
CA SER A 2 -69.94 48.89 -6.90
C SER A 2 -69.58 47.58 -7.65
N ILE A 3 -69.04 46.52 -7.04
CA ILE A 3 -69.71 45.63 -6.07
C ILE A 3 -68.66 44.88 -5.22
N ILE A 4 -69.03 44.55 -3.98
CA ILE A 4 -68.32 43.64 -3.07
C ILE A 4 -69.03 42.27 -3.11
N ILE A 5 -68.29 41.17 -3.21
CA ILE A 5 -68.64 39.81 -2.74
C ILE A 5 -67.33 38.98 -2.74
N SER A 6 -66.98 38.04 -1.86
CA SER A 6 -67.53 37.48 -0.60
C SER A 6 -67.59 35.94 -0.66
N ARG A 7 -66.54 35.29 -0.11
CA ARG A 7 -66.56 34.10 0.77
C ARG A 7 -67.21 32.76 0.32
N ASN A 8 -66.71 31.71 0.98
CA ASN A 8 -67.30 30.37 1.20
C ASN A 8 -67.29 29.42 -0.02
N ASN A 9 -66.56 28.30 0.01
CA ASN A 9 -66.72 27.04 0.78
C ASN A 9 -67.64 26.03 0.07
N PHE A 10 -67.12 24.82 -0.24
CA PHE A 10 -67.53 23.52 0.35
C PHE A 10 -66.56 22.41 -0.17
N PHE A 11 -65.88 21.64 0.71
CA PHE A 11 -66.15 20.20 1.06
C PHE A 11 -65.71 19.16 -0.02
N PHE A 12 -65.21 17.94 0.25
CA PHE A 12 -64.69 17.22 1.46
C PHE A 12 -64.13 15.82 1.01
N ILE A 13 -63.33 15.00 1.72
CA ILE A 13 -62.68 15.10 3.05
C ILE A 13 -61.12 15.05 2.89
N PHE A 14 -60.28 14.00 3.13
CA PHE A 14 -60.39 12.67 3.78
C PHE A 14 -59.00 12.12 4.24
N PHE A 15 -58.73 12.05 5.57
CA PHE A 15 -57.66 11.29 6.29
C PHE A 15 -56.15 11.60 6.00
N LEU A 16 -55.17 11.20 6.85
CA LEU A 16 -55.06 11.28 8.33
C LEU A 16 -53.58 11.03 8.77
N LEU A 17 -53.01 11.92 9.59
CA LEU A 17 -51.83 11.74 10.47
C LEU A 17 -50.42 11.42 9.90
N ASN A 18 -49.42 11.93 10.62
CA ASN A 18 -48.04 11.44 10.77
C ASN A 18 -47.09 11.32 9.55
N THR A 19 -46.36 12.42 9.29
CA THR A 19 -44.90 12.37 9.12
C THR A 19 -44.26 13.47 9.96
N LEU A 20 -43.11 13.21 10.58
CA LEU A 20 -42.46 14.18 11.47
C LEU A 20 -41.77 15.28 10.64
N LEU A 21 -42.01 16.54 11.00
CA LEU A 21 -41.15 17.66 10.64
C LEU A 21 -39.84 17.59 11.45
N VAL A 22 -38.95 16.68 11.05
CA VAL A 22 -37.53 16.82 11.39
C VAL A 22 -36.96 17.88 10.46
N ALA A 23 -36.89 19.12 10.95
CA ALA A 23 -36.05 20.16 10.38
C ALA A 23 -34.59 19.79 10.65
N GLY A 24 -34.07 18.82 9.88
CA GLY A 24 -32.66 18.47 9.89
C GLY A 24 -31.89 19.54 9.14
N ASP A 25 -31.13 20.36 9.87
CA ASP A 25 -30.15 21.25 9.26
C ASP A 25 -29.21 20.41 8.38
N ILE A 26 -29.18 20.71 7.08
CA ILE A 26 -28.18 20.16 6.16
C ILE A 26 -26.86 20.92 6.41
N GLN A 27 -26.27 20.71 7.58
CA GLN A 27 -24.89 21.12 7.84
C GLN A 27 -23.98 20.29 6.93
N SER A 28 -23.35 20.96 5.96
CA SER A 28 -22.34 20.31 5.14
C SER A 28 -21.13 19.97 6.01
N THR A 29 -20.94 18.68 6.31
CA THR A 29 -19.76 18.15 7.01
C THR A 29 -18.53 18.08 6.09
N ALA A 30 -18.31 19.15 5.31
CA ALA A 30 -17.04 19.49 4.67
C ALA A 30 -16.02 19.89 5.74
N GLY A 31 -15.69 18.94 6.62
CA GLY A 31 -15.10 19.19 7.92
C GLY A 31 -14.73 17.94 8.73
N GLU A 32 -15.06 16.73 8.28
CA GLU A 32 -14.46 15.50 8.84
C GLU A 32 -12.98 15.40 8.46
N LYS A 33 -12.16 16.11 9.23
CA LYS A 33 -10.70 16.03 9.19
C LYS A 33 -10.29 14.58 9.43
N SER A 34 -9.45 14.01 8.56
CA SER A 34 -8.83 12.70 8.82
C SER A 34 -8.23 12.69 10.23
N PRO A 35 -8.55 11.70 11.07
CA PRO A 35 -8.18 11.71 12.48
C PRO A 35 -6.70 11.36 12.68
N VAL A 36 -5.81 12.32 12.38
CA VAL A 36 -4.37 12.29 12.72
C VAL A 36 -4.23 12.50 14.24
N VAL A 37 -4.64 11.48 14.99
CA VAL A 37 -4.69 11.48 16.45
C VAL A 37 -3.31 11.07 16.99
N ASN A 38 -2.47 12.07 17.23
CA ASN A 38 -1.17 11.92 17.90
C ASN A 38 -1.36 11.71 19.42
N ALA A 39 -2.06 10.64 19.79
CA ALA A 39 -2.43 10.34 21.17
C ALA A 39 -1.34 9.55 21.90
N LYS A 40 -0.58 10.22 22.76
CA LYS A 40 0.37 9.55 23.68
C LYS A 40 -0.29 8.88 24.89
N ASN A 41 -1.56 9.15 25.16
CA ASN A 41 -2.41 8.49 26.17
C ASN A 41 -3.89 8.74 25.84
N VAL A 42 -4.67 7.71 25.49
CA VAL A 42 -6.14 7.76 25.42
C VAL A 42 -6.70 6.41 25.90
N GLU A 43 -7.50 6.43 26.96
CA GLU A 43 -8.29 5.26 27.38
C GLU A 43 -9.35 4.90 26.34
N LEU A 44 -9.54 3.60 26.08
CA LEU A 44 -10.61 3.09 25.24
C LEU A 44 -11.88 2.90 26.07
N LYS A 45 -12.82 3.85 26.00
CA LYS A 45 -14.18 3.67 26.54
C LYS A 45 -15.07 2.98 25.51
N TYR A 46 -15.48 1.75 25.82
CA TYR A 46 -16.40 0.95 25.01
C TYR A 46 -17.80 1.56 24.98
N TYR A 47 -18.37 1.70 23.77
CA TYR A 47 -19.78 2.06 23.55
C TYR A 47 -20.33 1.38 22.29
N GLY A 48 -21.21 0.39 22.48
CA GLY A 48 -22.01 -0.23 21.42
C GLY A 48 -21.29 -1.25 20.53
N ASN A 49 -22.07 -2.08 19.83
CA ASN A 49 -21.59 -3.17 18.98
C ASN A 49 -21.16 -2.68 17.57
N THR A 50 -20.45 -1.55 17.50
CA THR A 50 -20.01 -0.95 16.24
C THR A 50 -18.49 -1.05 16.14
N TYR A 51 -17.99 -1.97 15.31
CA TYR A 51 -16.57 -2.09 14.99
C TYR A 51 -16.10 -0.91 14.13
N LEU A 52 -15.89 0.24 14.76
CA LEU A 52 -15.07 1.30 14.20
C LEU A 52 -13.63 0.77 14.11
N ASN A 53 -13.24 0.28 12.92
CA ASN A 53 -11.87 -0.14 12.59
C ASN A 53 -10.92 1.06 12.59
N LYS A 54 -10.64 1.57 13.79
CA LYS A 54 -9.70 2.64 14.07
C LYS A 54 -8.30 2.06 14.00
N THR A 55 -7.72 2.07 12.80
CA THR A 55 -6.33 1.68 12.57
C THR A 55 -5.38 2.63 13.31
N ILE A 56 -5.00 2.29 14.54
CA ILE A 56 -4.05 3.05 15.34
C ILE A 56 -2.64 2.76 14.78
N ASN A 57 -2.23 3.54 13.78
CA ASN A 57 -0.89 3.48 13.21
C ASN A 57 0.15 3.97 14.23
N THR A 58 0.66 3.05 15.07
CA THR A 58 1.63 3.28 16.15
C THR A 58 3.04 3.68 15.69
N TYR A 59 3.32 3.63 14.38
CA TYR A 59 4.65 3.80 13.80
C TYR A 59 4.80 5.15 13.08
N GLN A 60 5.40 6.14 13.76
CA GLN A 60 5.62 7.48 13.19
C GLN A 60 6.45 7.45 11.89
N GLU A 61 7.33 6.45 11.71
CA GLU A 61 8.21 6.31 10.53
C GLU A 61 7.49 5.87 9.24
N ARG A 62 6.21 5.45 9.32
CA ARG A 62 5.33 5.20 8.15
C ARG A 62 4.49 6.42 7.75
N ILE A 63 4.45 7.46 8.58
CA ILE A 63 3.55 8.62 8.43
C ILE A 63 4.36 9.84 7.98
N GLY A 64 4.20 10.20 6.71
CA GLY A 64 4.73 11.43 6.14
C GLY A 64 3.88 12.67 6.43
N SER A 65 4.25 13.80 5.84
CA SER A 65 3.54 15.08 6.01
C SER A 65 2.13 15.09 5.41
N LYS A 66 1.89 14.30 4.35
CA LYS A 66 0.60 14.21 3.63
C LYS A 66 0.24 12.79 3.16
N ILE A 67 1.14 11.83 3.34
CA ILE A 67 1.01 10.46 2.81
C ILE A 67 1.51 9.45 3.84
N ALA A 68 0.92 8.26 3.88
CA ALA A 68 1.38 7.14 4.69
C ALA A 68 1.76 5.94 3.81
N ILE A 69 2.82 5.22 4.17
CA ILE A 69 3.12 3.90 3.61
C ILE A 69 2.38 2.86 4.44
N ARG A 70 1.39 2.18 3.86
CA ARG A 70 0.66 1.09 4.52
C ARG A 70 1.43 -0.22 4.46
N ARG A 71 1.91 -0.59 3.26
CA ARG A 71 2.64 -1.84 2.99
C ARG A 71 3.81 -1.60 2.03
N ILE A 72 4.85 -2.42 2.16
CA ILE A 72 6.03 -2.43 1.29
C ILE A 72 6.19 -3.85 0.78
N PHE A 73 6.01 -4.06 -0.52
CA PHE A 73 6.17 -5.37 -1.14
C PHE A 73 7.51 -5.44 -1.88
N LEU A 74 8.23 -6.55 -1.69
CA LEU A 74 9.31 -6.94 -2.59
C LEU A 74 8.74 -8.02 -3.52
N ILE A 75 8.88 -7.84 -4.82
CA ILE A 75 8.30 -8.74 -5.84
C ILE A 75 9.41 -9.21 -6.77
N PRO A 76 9.55 -10.51 -7.09
CA PRO A 76 10.49 -10.95 -8.11
C PRO A 76 10.14 -10.32 -9.47
N SER A 77 11.13 -9.82 -10.19
CA SER A 77 10.89 -9.42 -11.58
C SER A 77 10.54 -10.62 -12.45
N ILE A 78 9.80 -10.40 -13.54
CA ILE A 78 9.29 -11.46 -14.44
C ILE A 78 10.31 -12.57 -14.77
N GLN A 79 11.59 -12.25 -14.99
CA GLN A 79 12.66 -13.20 -15.37
C GLN A 79 13.60 -13.60 -14.22
N PHE A 80 13.16 -13.46 -12.96
CA PHE A 80 13.99 -13.63 -11.74
C PHE A 80 14.84 -14.92 -11.68
N ASN A 81 14.32 -16.03 -12.19
CA ASN A 81 14.98 -17.35 -12.16
C ASN A 81 15.77 -17.71 -13.43
N GLN A 82 15.76 -16.88 -14.48
CA GLN A 82 16.42 -17.15 -15.76
C GLN A 82 17.89 -16.68 -15.70
N GLN A 83 18.83 -17.61 -15.52
CA GLN A 83 20.24 -17.29 -15.20
C GLN A 83 20.93 -16.35 -16.19
N ASP A 84 20.65 -16.50 -17.49
CA ASP A 84 21.25 -15.66 -18.55
C ASP A 84 20.55 -14.31 -18.73
N SER A 85 19.45 -14.04 -18.02
CA SER A 85 18.77 -12.74 -18.06
C SER A 85 19.50 -11.66 -17.28
N PHE A 86 19.46 -10.43 -17.80
CA PHE A 86 19.84 -9.22 -17.06
C PHE A 86 18.98 -8.97 -15.80
N LEU A 87 17.87 -9.69 -15.67
CA LEU A 87 16.94 -9.69 -14.53
C LEU A 87 17.14 -10.84 -13.53
N TYR A 88 18.12 -11.72 -13.73
CA TYR A 88 18.40 -12.80 -12.78
C TYR A 88 18.71 -12.27 -11.37
N GLU A 89 18.01 -12.82 -10.37
CA GLU A 89 17.99 -12.38 -8.96
C GLU A 89 17.49 -10.94 -8.72
N ASN A 90 16.82 -10.31 -9.69
CA ASN A 90 16.28 -8.96 -9.52
C ASN A 90 14.86 -8.97 -8.96
N ALA A 91 14.65 -8.18 -7.91
CA ALA A 91 13.34 -7.87 -7.36
C ALA A 91 13.03 -6.37 -7.46
N GLU A 92 11.75 -6.05 -7.46
CA GLU A 92 11.21 -4.70 -7.60
C GLU A 92 10.43 -4.31 -6.33
N VAL A 93 10.46 -3.03 -5.98
CA VAL A 93 9.81 -2.52 -4.75
C VAL A 93 8.52 -1.81 -5.09
N TYR A 94 7.43 -2.26 -4.49
CA TYR A 94 6.10 -1.66 -4.59
C TYR A 94 5.68 -1.12 -3.22
N LEU A 95 4.99 0.01 -3.21
CA LEU A 95 4.48 0.66 -2.00
C LEU A 95 2.96 0.77 -2.10
N GLU A 96 2.24 0.30 -1.08
CA GLU A 96 0.86 0.72 -0.86
C GLU A 96 0.88 2.07 -0.14
N LEU A 97 0.49 3.12 -0.83
CA LEU A 97 0.45 4.49 -0.33
C LEU A 97 -0.98 4.91 -0.05
N GLN A 98 -1.19 5.63 1.05
CA GLN A 98 -2.46 6.25 1.42
C GLN A 98 -2.30 7.76 1.55
N SER A 99 -3.17 8.53 0.91
CA SER A 99 -3.31 9.96 1.18
C SER A 99 -3.92 10.18 2.56
N ILE A 100 -3.22 10.92 3.42
CA ILE A 100 -3.74 11.41 4.71
C ILE A 100 -3.97 12.94 4.68
N SER A 101 -3.87 13.52 3.48
CA SER A 101 -4.18 14.91 3.18
C SER A 101 -5.70 15.12 3.09
N SER A 102 -6.20 16.25 3.60
CA SER A 102 -7.57 16.71 3.37
C SER A 102 -7.78 17.37 1.99
N GLN A 103 -6.73 17.44 1.16
CA GLN A 103 -6.73 17.99 -0.19
C GLN A 103 -6.07 17.00 -1.17
N PRO A 104 -6.45 17.00 -2.47
CA PRO A 104 -5.83 16.13 -3.46
C PRO A 104 -4.31 16.33 -3.54
N LEU A 105 -3.55 15.22 -3.59
CA LEU A 105 -2.11 15.17 -3.45
C LEU A 105 -1.45 14.59 -4.70
N LEU A 106 -0.65 15.38 -5.41
CA LEU A 106 0.15 14.88 -6.54
C LEU A 106 1.53 14.41 -6.05
N VAL A 107 1.75 13.10 -6.04
CA VAL A 107 3.07 12.50 -5.82
C VAL A 107 3.87 12.59 -7.11
N THR A 108 5.05 13.21 -7.08
CA THR A 108 5.78 13.57 -8.31
C THR A 108 6.98 12.69 -8.61
N SER A 109 7.61 12.11 -7.58
CA SER A 109 8.84 11.33 -7.71
C SER A 109 9.14 10.54 -6.43
N ALA A 110 9.99 9.53 -6.54
CA ALA A 110 10.55 8.82 -5.39
C ALA A 110 12.02 8.45 -5.65
N ARG A 111 12.81 8.35 -4.58
CA ARG A 111 14.20 7.87 -4.61
C ARG A 111 14.34 6.73 -3.62
N ILE A 112 14.90 5.62 -4.08
CA ILE A 112 15.21 4.45 -3.26
C ILE A 112 16.68 4.08 -3.44
N ASN A 113 17.40 3.99 -2.33
CA ASN A 113 18.82 3.63 -2.27
C ASN A 113 18.99 2.35 -1.44
N VAL A 114 19.97 1.52 -1.78
CA VAL A 114 20.48 0.50 -0.84
C VAL A 114 21.50 1.17 0.08
N VAL A 115 21.40 0.91 1.38
CA VAL A 115 22.36 1.39 2.39
C VAL A 115 22.91 0.22 3.21
N ASN A 116 24.10 0.42 3.79
CA ASN A 116 24.80 -0.51 4.68
C ASN A 116 25.14 -1.91 4.10
N THR A 117 25.04 -2.10 2.78
CA THR A 117 25.57 -3.29 2.10
C THR A 117 26.08 -2.95 0.70
N LYS A 118 26.87 -3.87 0.11
CA LYS A 118 27.37 -3.78 -1.28
C LYS A 118 26.88 -4.93 -2.18
N LEU A 119 26.12 -5.88 -1.59
CA LEU A 119 25.71 -7.14 -2.23
C LEU A 119 24.25 -7.13 -2.73
N VAL A 120 23.46 -6.14 -2.31
CA VAL A 120 22.20 -5.78 -2.99
C VAL A 120 22.50 -4.56 -3.84
N ARG A 121 22.20 -4.62 -5.15
CA ARG A 121 22.73 -3.67 -6.14
C ARG A 121 21.63 -3.18 -7.09
N PRO A 122 21.53 -1.86 -7.41
CA PRO A 122 20.62 -1.36 -8.44
C PRO A 122 20.89 -2.06 -9.78
N LYS A 123 19.86 -2.63 -10.42
CA LYS A 123 20.03 -3.43 -11.65
C LYS A 123 18.81 -3.31 -12.57
N GLY A 124 18.90 -2.39 -13.53
CA GLY A 124 17.84 -2.10 -14.49
C GLY A 124 16.97 -0.91 -14.08
N ARG A 125 15.83 -0.75 -14.76
CA ARG A 125 14.74 0.17 -14.40
C ARG A 125 13.42 -0.49 -14.73
N SER A 126 12.43 -0.32 -13.87
CA SER A 126 11.08 -0.82 -14.08
C SER A 126 10.35 0.00 -15.16
N LEU A 127 9.47 -0.63 -15.93
CA LEU A 127 8.67 -0.02 -16.99
C LEU A 127 7.18 -0.31 -16.77
N GLY A 128 6.35 0.72 -16.90
CA GLY A 128 4.95 0.65 -16.48
C GLY A 128 4.36 2.03 -16.21
N ILE A 129 3.09 2.05 -15.81
CA ILE A 129 2.24 3.26 -15.79
C ILE A 129 1.98 3.84 -14.38
N TYR A 130 2.17 3.06 -13.31
CA TYR A 130 2.09 3.48 -11.90
C TYR A 130 3.47 3.60 -11.26
N ILE A 131 4.44 4.11 -12.02
CA ILE A 131 5.85 4.17 -11.61
C ILE A 131 6.21 5.56 -11.04
N LEU A 132 6.86 5.56 -9.88
CA LEU A 132 7.56 6.70 -9.32
C LEU A 132 9.06 6.63 -9.68
N SER A 133 9.48 7.44 -10.66
CA SER A 133 10.89 7.69 -10.97
C SER A 133 11.55 8.69 -10.02
N ASP A 134 12.88 8.62 -9.97
CA ASP A 134 13.80 9.62 -9.44
C ASP A 134 13.62 11.03 -10.03
N LYS A 135 13.02 11.15 -11.24
CA LYS A 135 12.75 12.43 -11.91
C LYS A 135 11.28 12.57 -12.31
N ILE A 136 10.71 13.71 -11.93
CA ILE A 136 9.33 14.14 -12.25
C ILE A 136 9.06 14.14 -13.77
N THR A 137 10.09 14.31 -14.60
CA THR A 137 10.01 14.30 -16.07
C THR A 137 9.85 12.92 -16.70
N HIS A 138 10.18 11.82 -16.00
CA HIS A 138 10.02 10.46 -16.55
C HIS A 138 8.64 9.86 -16.30
N ASN A 139 7.86 10.39 -15.34
CA ASN A 139 6.56 9.85 -14.99
C ASN A 139 5.52 10.24 -16.06
N ALA A 140 5.35 9.41 -17.08
CA ALA A 140 4.51 9.68 -18.25
C ALA A 140 3.04 9.96 -17.87
N ASN A 141 2.48 9.19 -16.92
CA ASN A 141 1.07 9.25 -16.54
C ASN A 141 0.84 9.92 -15.18
N ARG A 142 1.28 11.17 -15.01
CA ARG A 142 1.18 11.92 -13.74
C ARG A 142 -0.22 11.94 -13.10
N LYS A 143 -1.29 11.85 -13.89
CA LYS A 143 -2.68 11.76 -13.38
C LYS A 143 -2.91 10.52 -12.50
N LEU A 144 -2.20 9.43 -12.73
CA LEU A 144 -2.33 8.17 -11.97
C LEU A 144 -1.59 8.24 -10.61
N LEU A 145 -0.79 9.29 -10.42
CA LEU A 145 -0.05 9.62 -9.19
C LEU A 145 -0.67 10.79 -8.42
N LEU A 146 -1.83 11.29 -8.88
CA LEU A 146 -2.72 12.12 -8.07
C LEU A 146 -3.49 11.18 -7.13
N PHE A 147 -3.55 11.55 -5.85
CA PHE A 147 -4.33 10.87 -4.82
C PHE A 147 -5.43 11.80 -4.31
N GLU A 148 -6.67 11.33 -4.29
CA GLU A 148 -7.77 12.01 -3.60
C GLU A 148 -7.62 11.88 -2.06
N PRO A 149 -8.30 12.71 -1.25
CA PRO A 149 -8.28 12.60 0.20
C PRO A 149 -8.65 11.20 0.69
N GLY A 150 -7.80 10.57 1.51
CA GLY A 150 -8.01 9.21 2.03
C GLY A 150 -7.67 8.06 1.06
N GLU A 151 -7.46 8.34 -0.23
CA GLU A 151 -7.31 7.33 -1.28
C GLU A 151 -6.06 6.46 -1.09
N VAL A 152 -6.18 5.16 -1.40
CA VAL A 152 -5.10 4.17 -1.35
C VAL A 152 -4.76 3.71 -2.76
N LYS A 153 -3.47 3.70 -3.13
CA LYS A 153 -2.97 3.16 -4.41
C LYS A 153 -1.68 2.38 -4.19
N VAL A 154 -1.48 1.32 -4.97
CA VAL A 154 -0.18 0.68 -5.07
C VAL A 154 0.62 1.34 -6.20
N VAL A 155 1.85 1.75 -5.88
CA VAL A 155 2.79 2.34 -6.84
C VAL A 155 4.08 1.55 -6.85
N GLN A 156 4.73 1.52 -8.00
CA GLN A 156 6.01 0.87 -8.20
C GLN A 156 7.15 1.89 -8.15
N LEU A 157 8.26 1.55 -7.50
CA LEU A 157 9.48 2.38 -7.56
C LEU A 157 10.28 2.02 -8.82
N ALA A 158 10.75 3.02 -9.56
CA ALA A 158 11.39 2.81 -10.87
C ALA A 158 12.72 2.03 -10.85
N GLN A 159 13.24 1.70 -9.68
CA GLN A 159 14.53 1.03 -9.51
C GLN A 159 14.33 -0.39 -8.99
N SER A 160 14.71 -1.35 -9.82
CA SER A 160 14.85 -2.76 -9.50
C SER A 160 16.24 -3.06 -8.91
N PHE A 161 16.33 -4.08 -8.06
CA PHE A 161 17.53 -4.41 -7.29
C PHE A 161 17.86 -5.90 -7.39
N ARG A 162 19.13 -6.22 -7.68
CA ARG A 162 19.65 -7.58 -7.63
C ARG A 162 20.02 -7.97 -6.21
N PHE A 163 19.58 -9.15 -5.78
CA PHE A 163 19.87 -9.73 -4.46
C PHE A 163 20.81 -10.94 -4.61
N ASP A 164 22.13 -10.70 -4.63
CA ASP A 164 23.12 -11.73 -4.99
C ASP A 164 23.07 -12.97 -4.07
N GLY A 165 22.70 -14.13 -4.63
CA GLY A 165 22.60 -15.42 -3.94
C GLY A 165 21.21 -15.78 -3.40
N ILE A 166 20.17 -14.97 -3.63
CA ILE A 166 18.79 -15.31 -3.24
C ILE A 166 18.31 -16.60 -3.90
N MET A 167 18.63 -16.85 -5.18
CA MET A 167 18.17 -18.06 -5.87
C MET A 167 18.75 -19.33 -5.24
N ASN A 168 19.99 -19.28 -4.74
CA ASN A 168 20.57 -20.38 -3.97
C ASN A 168 19.89 -20.56 -2.61
N PHE A 169 19.48 -19.49 -1.92
CA PHE A 169 18.64 -19.63 -0.73
C PHE A 169 17.30 -20.30 -1.06
N MET A 170 16.60 -19.85 -2.11
CA MET A 170 15.30 -20.41 -2.51
C MET A 170 15.41 -21.90 -2.85
N ASN A 171 16.38 -22.31 -3.66
CA ASN A 171 16.59 -23.70 -4.06
C ASN A 171 16.89 -24.65 -2.87
N ASN A 172 17.34 -24.12 -1.73
CA ASN A 172 17.64 -24.90 -0.52
C ASN A 172 16.53 -24.80 0.56
N ASN A 173 15.47 -24.01 0.35
CA ASN A 173 14.43 -23.73 1.36
C ASN A 173 12.98 -23.76 0.85
N ILE A 174 12.73 -23.70 -0.46
CA ILE A 174 11.41 -23.98 -1.05
C ILE A 174 11.26 -25.51 -1.20
N ASN A 175 10.23 -26.05 -0.57
CA ASN A 175 9.65 -27.34 -0.92
C ASN A 175 8.48 -27.13 -1.91
N THR A 176 8.13 -28.15 -2.68
CA THR A 176 7.05 -28.10 -3.69
C THR A 176 5.66 -27.79 -3.11
N ASP A 177 5.45 -28.14 -1.85
CA ASP A 177 4.11 -28.27 -1.24
C ASP A 177 3.61 -26.95 -0.62
N ILE A 178 4.27 -25.84 -0.96
CA ILE A 178 3.91 -24.50 -0.50
C ILE A 178 2.62 -24.05 -1.19
N GLN A 179 1.51 -24.07 -0.45
CA GLN A 179 0.20 -23.64 -0.94
C GLN A 179 0.11 -22.10 -1.04
N LYS A 180 0.01 -21.57 -2.27
CA LYS A 180 -0.28 -20.14 -2.50
C LYS A 180 -1.73 -19.81 -2.13
N MET A 181 -1.95 -18.69 -1.45
CA MET A 181 -3.29 -18.13 -1.27
C MET A 181 -3.74 -17.39 -2.55
N PRO A 182 -5.04 -17.28 -2.86
CA PRO A 182 -5.52 -16.83 -4.17
C PRO A 182 -5.37 -15.32 -4.43
N PHE A 183 -5.02 -14.55 -3.40
CA PHE A 183 -4.88 -13.10 -3.46
C PHE A 183 -3.58 -12.68 -4.15
N ARG A 184 -3.53 -11.43 -4.62
CA ARG A 184 -2.33 -10.81 -5.20
C ARG A 184 -1.69 -9.83 -4.22
N PRO A 185 -0.36 -9.60 -4.25
CA PRO A 185 0.64 -10.56 -4.72
C PRO A 185 0.47 -11.92 -4.03
N TYR A 186 0.75 -13.01 -4.73
CA TYR A 186 0.63 -14.35 -4.18
C TYR A 186 1.48 -14.48 -2.92
N THR A 187 0.83 -14.90 -1.84
CA THR A 187 1.36 -14.76 -0.48
C THR A 187 1.23 -16.07 0.30
N LEU A 188 2.12 -16.24 1.27
CA LEU A 188 2.30 -17.44 2.07
C LEU A 188 2.06 -17.15 3.56
N SER A 189 1.47 -18.11 4.27
CA SER A 189 1.30 -18.13 5.73
C SER A 189 2.48 -18.76 6.49
N SER A 190 3.61 -19.03 5.81
CA SER A 190 4.77 -19.70 6.42
C SER A 190 5.73 -18.71 7.09
N ASP A 191 5.45 -18.38 8.35
CA ASP A 191 6.31 -17.53 9.19
C ASP A 191 7.73 -18.11 9.35
N ASP A 192 7.90 -19.43 9.36
CA ASP A 192 9.21 -20.10 9.39
C ASP A 192 10.06 -19.77 8.15
N LEU A 193 9.49 -19.80 6.94
CA LEU A 193 10.22 -19.46 5.73
C LEU A 193 10.57 -17.96 5.67
N VAL A 194 9.71 -17.09 6.19
CA VAL A 194 10.01 -15.67 6.39
C VAL A 194 11.13 -15.46 7.41
N GLN A 195 11.13 -16.19 8.54
CA GLN A 195 12.22 -16.11 9.52
C GLN A 195 13.55 -16.64 8.97
N LYS A 196 13.52 -17.70 8.16
CA LYS A 196 14.69 -18.19 7.40
C LYS A 196 15.21 -17.14 6.42
N LEU A 197 14.33 -16.43 5.71
CA LEU A 197 14.71 -15.35 4.81
C LEU A 197 15.29 -14.13 5.56
N ASN A 198 14.69 -13.73 6.69
CA ASN A 198 15.22 -12.69 7.59
C ASN A 198 16.64 -13.05 8.08
N ASN A 199 16.85 -14.31 8.50
CA ASN A 199 18.15 -14.82 8.93
C ASN A 199 19.16 -14.85 7.77
N PHE A 200 18.74 -15.24 6.57
CA PHE A 200 19.56 -15.19 5.36
C PHE A 200 19.99 -13.75 5.03
N PHE A 201 19.05 -12.80 4.96
CA PHE A 201 19.37 -11.39 4.69
C PHE A 201 20.26 -10.77 5.77
N GLN A 202 20.03 -11.07 7.05
CA GLN A 202 20.92 -10.64 8.14
C GLN A 202 22.36 -11.14 7.94
N SER A 203 22.53 -12.40 7.55
CA SER A 203 23.84 -13.07 7.45
C SER A 203 24.56 -12.78 6.13
N ARG A 204 23.80 -12.68 5.03
CA ARG A 204 24.31 -12.51 3.66
C ARG A 204 24.57 -11.05 3.31
N TYR A 205 23.72 -10.13 3.73
CA TYR A 205 23.81 -8.70 3.39
C TYR A 205 24.18 -7.81 4.58
N GLY A 206 23.90 -8.26 5.81
CA GLY A 206 24.26 -7.60 7.07
C GLY A 206 23.03 -7.06 7.81
N LYS A 207 23.02 -7.13 9.15
CA LYS A 207 21.88 -6.72 10.01
C LYS A 207 21.38 -5.28 9.83
N LYS A 208 22.20 -4.39 9.27
CA LYS A 208 21.82 -2.99 8.99
C LYS A 208 21.51 -2.71 7.52
N ALA A 209 21.63 -3.72 6.64
CA ALA A 209 21.32 -3.59 5.22
C ALA A 209 19.86 -3.22 5.01
N ALA A 210 19.61 -2.18 4.23
CA ALA A 210 18.29 -1.57 4.16
C ALA A 210 18.04 -0.85 2.83
N PHE A 211 16.76 -0.61 2.54
CA PHE A 211 16.32 0.42 1.61
C PHE A 211 16.13 1.74 2.34
N HIS A 212 16.76 2.81 1.86
CA HIS A 212 16.43 4.19 2.22
C HIS A 212 15.47 4.75 1.16
N ILE A 213 14.24 5.08 1.55
CA ILE A 213 13.13 5.45 0.67
C ILE A 213 12.70 6.90 0.96
N ARG A 214 12.57 7.70 -0.10
CA ARG A 214 12.07 9.07 -0.04
C ARG A 214 11.05 9.32 -1.13
N ILE A 215 9.93 9.93 -0.80
CA ILE A 215 8.83 10.25 -1.73
C ILE A 215 8.59 11.76 -1.69
N PHE A 216 8.32 12.37 -2.84
CA PHE A 216 8.24 13.82 -2.99
C PHE A 216 6.98 14.29 -3.72
N GLU A 217 6.49 15.48 -3.36
CA GLU A 217 5.49 16.24 -4.12
C GLU A 217 6.17 17.24 -5.08
N LYS A 218 5.49 18.33 -5.45
CA LYS A 218 6.03 19.39 -6.32
C LYS A 218 7.36 19.94 -5.78
N ASP A 219 8.24 20.36 -6.69
CA ASP A 219 9.53 21.02 -6.40
C ASP A 219 10.45 20.23 -5.43
N PHE A 220 10.36 18.89 -5.48
CA PHE A 220 11.08 17.95 -4.60
C PHE A 220 10.88 18.18 -3.09
N GLN A 221 9.72 18.73 -2.68
CA GLN A 221 9.37 18.78 -1.25
C GLN A 221 9.13 17.36 -0.71
N PRO A 222 9.77 16.95 0.41
CA PRO A 222 9.67 15.60 0.93
C PRO A 222 8.30 15.36 1.58
N LEU A 223 7.61 14.31 1.13
CA LEU A 223 6.41 13.80 1.75
C LEU A 223 6.75 12.82 2.88
N ILE A 224 7.69 11.91 2.64
CA ILE A 224 8.18 10.93 3.62
C ILE A 224 9.65 10.59 3.33
N ASP A 225 10.43 10.36 4.38
CA ASP A 225 11.85 10.00 4.36
C ASP A 225 12.07 8.91 5.44
N THR A 226 12.46 7.70 5.04
CA THR A 226 12.28 6.50 5.89
C THR A 226 13.15 5.31 5.46
N THR A 227 13.37 4.31 6.32
CA THR A 227 14.40 3.24 6.12
C THR A 227 13.91 1.83 6.48
N VAL A 228 13.87 0.90 5.51
CA VAL A 228 13.41 -0.49 5.68
C VAL A 228 14.58 -1.46 5.75
N PHE A 229 14.76 -2.16 6.88
CA PHE A 229 15.81 -3.18 7.02
C PHE A 229 15.44 -4.49 6.34
N PHE A 230 16.39 -5.12 5.63
CA PHE A 230 16.15 -6.40 4.94
C PHE A 230 15.98 -7.57 5.92
N SER A 231 16.62 -7.53 7.09
CA SER A 231 16.42 -8.57 8.13
C SER A 231 15.15 -8.35 8.98
N ASN A 232 14.14 -7.65 8.43
CA ASN A 232 12.90 -7.29 9.12
C ASN A 232 11.72 -7.37 8.14
N GLY A 233 11.40 -8.56 7.64
CA GLY A 233 10.18 -8.82 6.88
C GLY A 233 9.17 -9.69 7.64
N GLY A 234 7.91 -9.66 7.19
CA GLY A 234 6.79 -10.40 7.76
C GLY A 234 5.96 -11.14 6.70
N THR A 235 4.92 -11.85 7.13
CA THR A 235 3.84 -12.38 6.26
C THR A 235 2.70 -11.36 6.15
N MET A 236 1.66 -11.65 5.37
CA MET A 236 0.41 -10.88 5.38
C MET A 236 -0.59 -11.32 6.48
N PHE A 237 -0.30 -12.41 7.19
CA PHE A 237 -1.33 -13.21 7.88
C PHE A 237 -1.00 -13.60 9.32
N SER A 238 0.11 -13.14 9.92
CA SER A 238 0.33 -13.48 11.33
C SER A 238 -0.76 -12.79 12.16
N GLU A 239 -1.44 -13.51 13.04
CA GLU A 239 -2.59 -12.97 13.80
C GLU A 239 -2.21 -11.84 14.78
N GLN A 240 -0.93 -11.49 14.84
CA GLN A 240 -0.36 -10.40 15.62
C GLN A 240 -0.25 -9.10 14.80
N ASP A 241 -0.47 -9.13 13.48
CA ASP A 241 -0.17 -8.03 12.53
C ASP A 241 -1.19 -6.88 12.50
N ILE A 242 -2.28 -6.90 13.27
CA ILE A 242 -3.14 -5.71 13.43
C ILE A 242 -2.50 -4.71 14.42
N GLU A 243 -1.79 -5.20 15.43
CA GLU A 243 -1.14 -4.37 16.46
C GLU A 243 0.39 -4.31 16.31
N LYS A 244 1.02 -5.36 15.76
CA LYS A 244 2.48 -5.48 15.60
C LYS A 244 2.96 -5.31 14.16
N ASN A 245 2.23 -4.57 13.31
CA ASN A 245 2.63 -4.30 11.92
C ASN A 245 3.83 -3.33 11.86
N ASN A 246 4.99 -3.84 12.28
CA ASN A 246 6.26 -3.13 12.38
C ASN A 246 6.72 -2.61 11.02
N TYR A 247 7.80 -1.83 11.02
CA TYR A 247 8.39 -1.26 9.81
C TYR A 247 9.08 -2.34 8.93
N THR A 248 8.26 -3.20 8.31
CA THR A 248 8.66 -4.43 7.62
C THR A 248 8.45 -4.36 6.11
N ILE A 249 9.11 -5.28 5.40
CA ILE A 249 8.80 -5.67 4.02
C ILE A 249 7.92 -6.93 4.05
N ASP A 250 6.89 -7.00 3.22
CA ASP A 250 6.12 -8.23 3.01
C ASP A 250 6.98 -9.26 2.25
N TYR A 251 7.37 -10.31 2.97
CA TYR A 251 8.06 -11.46 2.40
C TYR A 251 7.12 -12.66 2.19
N GLY A 252 5.92 -12.66 2.77
CA GLY A 252 4.86 -13.58 2.34
C GLY A 252 4.58 -13.42 0.85
N GLY A 253 4.35 -12.19 0.40
CA GLY A 253 4.17 -11.82 -1.01
C GLY A 253 5.39 -12.07 -1.90
N PHE A 254 6.61 -11.82 -1.40
CA PHE A 254 7.84 -12.09 -2.15
C PHE A 254 8.03 -13.59 -2.42
N LEU A 255 7.90 -14.41 -1.37
CA LEU A 255 8.10 -15.86 -1.44
C LEU A 255 7.00 -16.53 -2.28
N GLY A 256 5.74 -16.11 -2.15
CA GLY A 256 4.61 -16.69 -2.89
C GLY A 256 4.63 -16.35 -4.38
N GLU A 257 5.02 -15.14 -4.78
CA GLU A 257 5.26 -14.82 -6.18
C GLU A 257 6.48 -15.58 -6.75
N ILE A 258 7.54 -15.81 -5.97
CA ILE A 258 8.68 -16.66 -6.42
C ILE A 258 8.21 -18.11 -6.64
N VAL A 259 7.49 -18.71 -5.68
CA VAL A 259 6.89 -20.06 -5.84
C VAL A 259 6.04 -20.12 -7.10
N ASN A 260 5.23 -19.08 -7.37
CA ASN A 260 4.43 -19.03 -8.58
C ASN A 260 5.27 -18.95 -9.86
N VAL A 261 6.31 -18.10 -9.90
CA VAL A 261 7.22 -18.00 -11.06
C VAL A 261 7.95 -19.33 -11.33
N PHE A 262 8.26 -20.12 -10.30
CA PHE A 262 8.78 -21.48 -10.47
C PHE A 262 7.73 -22.48 -11.00
N GLN A 263 6.49 -22.43 -10.53
CA GLN A 263 5.45 -23.42 -10.85
C GLN A 263 4.67 -23.13 -12.15
N HIS A 264 4.39 -21.87 -12.46
CA HIS A 264 3.48 -21.41 -13.53
C HIS A 264 4.19 -20.55 -14.58
N GLY A 265 5.42 -20.10 -14.29
CA GLY A 265 6.17 -19.15 -15.11
C GLY A 265 5.61 -17.72 -15.06
N GLU A 266 6.02 -16.92 -16.04
CA GLU A 266 5.80 -15.46 -16.06
C GLU A 266 4.33 -15.03 -16.11
N LYS A 267 3.47 -15.84 -16.74
CA LYS A 267 2.09 -15.54 -17.14
C LYS A 267 1.18 -15.13 -15.99
N ASP A 268 1.46 -15.66 -14.81
CA ASP A 268 0.70 -15.44 -13.58
C ASP A 268 1.53 -14.64 -12.57
N SER A 269 2.36 -13.69 -12.97
CA SER A 269 3.12 -12.84 -12.04
C SER A 269 2.36 -11.59 -11.61
N PHE A 270 2.58 -11.13 -10.36
CA PHE A 270 2.04 -9.86 -9.85
C PHE A 270 2.37 -8.68 -10.75
N GLN A 271 3.60 -8.65 -11.31
CA GLN A 271 4.05 -7.61 -12.22
C GLN A 271 3.14 -7.51 -13.46
N GLN A 272 2.78 -8.64 -14.08
CA GLN A 272 1.85 -8.65 -15.22
C GLN A 272 0.42 -8.26 -14.81
N TYR A 273 -0.06 -8.69 -13.64
CA TYR A 273 -1.37 -8.28 -13.10
C TYR A 273 -1.45 -6.77 -12.81
N PHE A 274 -0.39 -6.19 -12.23
CA PHE A 274 -0.28 -4.76 -11.93
C PHE A 274 -0.22 -3.89 -13.19
N MET A 275 0.54 -4.34 -14.19
CA MET A 275 0.65 -3.65 -15.49
C MET A 275 -0.66 -3.68 -16.30
N SER A 276 -1.49 -4.70 -16.14
CA SER A 276 -2.76 -4.84 -16.87
C SER A 276 -3.96 -4.18 -16.18
N ASN A 277 -4.05 -4.22 -14.84
CA ASN A 277 -5.19 -3.71 -14.08
C ASN A 277 -5.04 -2.25 -13.63
N ASN A 278 -4.14 -1.48 -14.25
CA ASN A 278 -3.91 -0.07 -13.97
C ASN A 278 -3.76 0.22 -12.45
N GLY A 279 -2.92 -0.52 -11.72
CA GLY A 279 -2.57 -0.24 -10.31
C GLY A 279 -3.69 -0.27 -9.26
N ASN A 280 -4.96 -0.35 -9.67
CA ASN A 280 -6.13 -0.38 -8.80
C ASN A 280 -6.36 -1.79 -8.26
N LEU A 281 -5.53 -2.16 -7.30
CA LEU A 281 -5.58 -3.45 -6.63
C LEU A 281 -6.57 -3.40 -5.45
N SER A 282 -7.73 -4.04 -5.60
CA SER A 282 -8.61 -4.37 -4.48
C SER A 282 -8.06 -5.61 -3.76
N PHE A 283 -7.67 -5.43 -2.49
CA PHE A 283 -7.22 -6.48 -1.58
C PHE A 283 -8.25 -6.67 -0.46
#